data_AF-A0A831WTF4-F1
#
_entry.id   AF-A0A831WTF4-F1
#
_cell.length_a   1.000
_cell.length_b   1.000
_cell.length_c   1.000
_cell.angle_alpha   90.00
_cell.angle_beta   90.00
_cell.angle_gamma   90.00
#
_symmetry.space_group_name_H-M   'P 1'
#
loop_
_entity.id
_entity.type
_entity.pdbx_description
1 polymer ?
#
loop_
_entity_poly.entity_id
_entity_poly.type
_entity_poly.pdbx_seq_one_letter_code
_entity_poly.pdbx_strand_id
1 'polypeptide(L)'
;MTPTVRFAVCIVVVVIFTGLSGHAQQSLPKARHSQPVSHPSSTAKAGTELYKLTVLRVQGFSDRILTFQDVKLKAIALARLADLLWDHDESFARQLFLKAIDLPSAKTESSSDRLKLAATDLAYLRQEIIRRIARHDANLAQQLMDADIPLDGPDANATERAWNYTRAAIDLVKDNPQKAIELGERSLRSGVSQGMPWLLAELRRKDEVAANTLFLKTLNKLLTESVVDADNLLALGYYVFTSPTLALIDPPLPVGGVMKVVVGGVDVIDIMADQPGVSPDIVRAYLDTAAKILARPISDPRQRQLCFIYAKQLLPKAEKYAPDHVPQFAEIMRSLIPDIPQALTQESTYKNLELSNQENATADDLLREIEKIPDDRHRNGRYLSISNGFLQRGEFSRARAVAAKIKDVGARAHLLILIDFSEAARSLERGEITFAEEMAGKLPPGIERAILWLGIAHARAKEREIVRASEAINAALATARNLYEARRPFLILAAASELARFDPALAQTTLIEAVREFNSQKSELLAQVRWSQTIEAGATQRHFPIRIKGIEFGFEQALPPLIDADLEGTVTVVSGLKDERQLADALLALAVALLKSAS
;
A
#
# COMPACT_ATOMS: atom_id res chain seq x y z
N MET A 1 -51.59 22.88 -1.85
CA MET A 1 -51.50 21.62 -2.60
C MET A 1 -50.47 20.73 -1.90
N THR A 2 -50.96 19.90 -1.00
CA THR A 2 -50.28 18.76 -0.35
C THR A 2 -50.47 17.51 -1.23
N PRO A 3 -49.64 16.45 -1.13
CA PRO A 3 -49.85 15.46 -0.07
C PRO A 3 -48.57 14.88 0.58
N THR A 4 -48.66 14.73 1.89
CA THR A 4 -48.00 13.73 2.74
C THR A 4 -48.62 12.34 2.55
N VAL A 5 -47.82 11.27 2.47
CA VAL A 5 -48.25 9.89 2.82
C VAL A 5 -47.09 9.14 3.50
N ARG A 6 -47.36 8.68 4.73
CA ARG A 6 -46.60 7.70 5.54
C ARG A 6 -46.99 6.27 5.16
N PHE A 7 -46.29 5.28 5.73
CA PHE A 7 -46.59 3.85 5.98
C PHE A 7 -45.52 2.94 5.35
N ALA A 8 -45.10 1.81 5.93
CA ALA A 8 -45.02 1.31 7.30
C ALA A 8 -44.24 -0.01 7.22
N VAL A 9 -43.53 -0.34 8.28
CA VAL A 9 -42.90 -1.64 8.55
C VAL A 9 -43.97 -2.68 8.87
N CYS A 10 -43.91 -3.86 8.28
CA CYS A 10 -44.61 -5.05 8.78
C CYS A 10 -43.72 -6.29 8.70
N ILE A 11 -43.28 -6.72 9.88
CA ILE A 11 -42.78 -8.06 10.21
C ILE A 11 -44.01 -8.97 10.34
N VAL A 12 -44.01 -10.14 9.71
CA VAL A 12 -44.97 -11.21 10.00
C VAL A 12 -44.23 -12.52 10.19
N VAL A 13 -44.18 -12.95 11.45
CA VAL A 13 -43.94 -14.33 11.88
C VAL A 13 -45.23 -14.79 12.54
N VAL A 14 -45.87 -15.82 12.00
CA VAL A 14 -46.89 -16.61 12.71
C VAL A 14 -46.71 -18.07 12.35
N VAL A 15 -46.25 -18.84 13.33
CA VAL A 15 -46.45 -20.29 13.48
C VAL A 15 -47.72 -20.46 14.31
N ILE A 16 -48.59 -21.42 13.98
CA ILE A 16 -49.29 -22.29 14.96
C ILE A 16 -49.95 -23.49 14.24
N PHE A 17 -49.75 -24.64 14.88
CA PHE A 17 -50.26 -25.99 14.68
C PHE A 17 -51.77 -26.14 14.96
N THR A 18 -52.41 -27.09 14.27
CA THR A 18 -53.44 -28.08 14.72
C THR A 18 -54.03 -28.74 13.45
N GLY A 19 -54.33 -30.02 13.28
CA GLY A 19 -54.47 -31.21 14.14
C GLY A 19 -55.62 -32.08 13.60
N LEU A 20 -55.49 -33.44 13.68
CA LEU A 20 -56.55 -34.49 13.64
C LEU A 20 -57.23 -34.77 12.27
N SER A 21 -57.54 -35.98 11.78
CA SER A 21 -57.70 -37.39 12.24
C SER A 21 -57.51 -38.32 11.02
N GLY A 22 -57.41 -39.65 11.01
CA GLY A 22 -57.64 -40.70 12.00
C GLY A 22 -57.47 -42.12 11.38
N HIS A 23 -57.23 -43.08 12.27
CA HIS A 23 -57.60 -44.51 12.29
C HIS A 23 -57.42 -45.42 11.06
N ALA A 24 -56.51 -46.40 11.19
CA ALA A 24 -56.85 -47.83 11.06
C ALA A 24 -55.81 -48.71 11.77
N GLN A 25 -56.30 -49.71 12.50
CA GLN A 25 -55.62 -50.50 13.51
C GLN A 25 -55.77 -51.98 13.14
N GLN A 26 -54.67 -52.75 13.07
CA GLN A 26 -54.72 -54.23 13.09
C GLN A 26 -53.42 -54.85 13.66
N SER A 27 -53.52 -55.25 14.94
CA SER A 27 -53.01 -56.44 15.66
C SER A 27 -51.63 -57.12 15.35
N LEU A 28 -50.70 -56.97 16.32
CA LEU A 28 -49.90 -57.96 17.14
C LEU A 28 -49.31 -59.26 16.53
N PRO A 29 -48.18 -59.84 17.07
CA PRO A 29 -47.58 -59.64 18.39
C PRO A 29 -46.06 -59.36 18.46
N LYS A 30 -45.68 -58.89 19.67
CA LYS A 30 -44.35 -58.46 20.14
C LYS A 30 -43.30 -59.58 20.16
N ALA A 31 -42.14 -59.32 19.56
CA ALA A 31 -40.87 -59.93 19.90
C ALA A 31 -40.00 -58.95 20.71
N ARG A 32 -39.44 -59.46 21.81
CA ARG A 32 -38.35 -59.02 22.69
C ARG A 32 -37.81 -57.58 22.57
N HIS A 33 -37.79 -56.91 23.73
CA HIS A 33 -36.93 -55.77 24.03
C HIS A 33 -35.47 -56.01 23.61
N SER A 34 -34.99 -55.23 22.64
CA SER A 34 -33.60 -54.81 22.55
C SER A 34 -33.56 -53.30 22.81
N GLN A 35 -32.81 -52.92 23.84
CA GLN A 35 -32.45 -51.52 24.08
C GLN A 35 -31.69 -50.98 22.86
N PRO A 36 -31.98 -49.77 22.36
CA PRO A 36 -31.10 -49.14 21.40
C PRO A 36 -29.86 -48.66 22.16
N VAL A 37 -28.74 -49.37 21.97
CA VAL A 37 -27.42 -48.85 22.30
C VAL A 37 -27.21 -47.63 21.40
N SER A 38 -27.31 -46.44 21.98
CA SER A 38 -26.93 -45.19 21.34
C SER A 38 -25.41 -45.20 21.13
N HIS A 39 -24.96 -45.63 19.96
CA HIS A 39 -23.61 -45.32 19.50
C HIS A 39 -23.50 -43.80 19.29
N PRO A 40 -22.56 -43.10 19.95
CA PRO A 40 -22.18 -41.76 19.53
C PRO A 40 -21.63 -41.87 18.10
N SER A 41 -22.14 -40.99 17.23
CA SER A 41 -21.91 -40.98 15.78
C SER A 41 -20.43 -41.10 15.40
N SER A 42 -20.11 -42.15 14.63
CA SER A 42 -18.81 -42.40 13.98
C SER A 42 -18.29 -41.18 13.20
N THR A 43 -19.21 -40.36 12.66
CA THR A 43 -18.93 -39.16 11.87
C THR A 43 -18.37 -37.99 12.69
N ALA A 44 -18.76 -37.81 13.96
CA ALA A 44 -18.24 -36.73 14.80
C ALA A 44 -16.79 -37.00 15.27
N LYS A 45 -16.46 -38.28 15.51
CA LYS A 45 -15.08 -38.69 15.83
C LYS A 45 -14.16 -38.59 14.62
N ALA A 46 -14.63 -38.95 13.43
CA ALA A 46 -13.86 -38.84 12.19
C ALA A 46 -13.51 -37.38 11.84
N GLY A 47 -14.45 -36.43 12.02
CA GLY A 47 -14.17 -35.00 11.80
C GLY A 47 -13.16 -34.41 12.79
N THR A 48 -13.24 -34.82 14.06
CA THR A 48 -12.29 -34.38 15.10
C THR A 48 -10.87 -34.89 14.83
N GLU A 49 -10.73 -36.11 14.31
CA GLU A 49 -9.43 -36.70 13.98
C GLU A 49 -8.81 -36.06 12.73
N LEU A 50 -9.62 -35.79 11.70
CA LEU A 50 -9.17 -35.09 10.49
C LEU A 50 -8.67 -33.68 10.82
N TYR A 51 -9.39 -32.94 11.66
CA TYR A 51 -8.98 -31.61 12.11
C TYR A 51 -7.63 -31.63 12.84
N LYS A 52 -7.40 -32.60 13.74
CA LYS A 52 -6.10 -32.75 14.43
C LYS A 52 -4.96 -33.05 13.47
N LEU A 53 -5.18 -33.91 12.48
CA LEU A 53 -4.17 -34.21 11.45
C LEU A 53 -3.84 -32.97 10.62
N THR A 54 -4.84 -32.14 10.30
CA THR A 54 -4.62 -30.87 9.60
C THR A 54 -3.77 -29.91 10.42
N VAL A 55 -4.07 -29.72 11.71
CA VAL A 55 -3.27 -28.88 12.61
C VAL A 55 -1.83 -29.40 12.68
N LEU A 56 -1.62 -30.71 12.88
CA LEU A 56 -0.28 -31.32 12.90
C LEU A 56 0.49 -31.11 11.59
N ARG A 57 -0.19 -31.21 10.44
CA ARG A 57 0.43 -30.94 9.13
C ARG A 57 0.90 -29.49 9.03
N VAL A 58 0.09 -28.53 9.47
CA VAL A 58 0.44 -27.10 9.48
C VAL A 58 1.58 -26.83 10.46
N GLN A 59 1.60 -27.49 11.63
CA GLN A 59 2.73 -27.43 12.55
C GLN A 59 4.03 -27.90 11.89
N GLY A 60 3.98 -28.95 11.06
CA GLY A 60 5.13 -29.45 10.29
C GLY A 60 5.73 -28.43 9.31
N PHE A 61 5.00 -27.39 8.91
CA PHE A 61 5.57 -26.30 8.10
C PHE A 61 6.63 -25.50 8.87
N SER A 62 6.55 -25.47 10.20
CA SER A 62 7.55 -24.80 11.04
C SER A 62 8.94 -25.45 10.89
N ASP A 63 9.02 -26.78 10.79
CA ASP A 63 10.28 -27.50 10.58
C ASP A 63 10.93 -27.08 9.27
N ARG A 64 10.12 -26.92 8.21
CA ARG A 64 10.62 -26.45 6.92
C ARG A 64 11.12 -25.02 7.00
N ILE A 65 10.36 -24.11 7.62
CA ILE A 65 10.76 -22.71 7.81
C ILE A 65 12.06 -22.60 8.61
N LEU A 66 12.25 -23.46 9.62
CA LEU A 66 13.46 -23.46 10.45
C LEU A 66 14.74 -23.77 9.66
N THR A 67 14.63 -24.43 8.50
CA THR A 67 15.77 -24.71 7.61
C THR A 67 16.25 -23.52 6.78
N PHE A 68 15.49 -22.41 6.75
CA PHE A 68 15.87 -21.22 5.97
C PHE A 68 17.21 -20.63 6.42
N GLN A 69 17.96 -20.06 5.49
CA GLN A 69 19.23 -19.40 5.77
C GLN A 69 19.01 -17.93 6.13
N ASP A 70 18.02 -17.27 5.53
CA ASP A 70 17.69 -15.88 5.88
C ASP A 70 16.99 -15.83 7.27
N VAL A 71 17.73 -15.32 8.27
CA VAL A 71 17.25 -15.19 9.66
C VAL A 71 16.03 -14.25 9.76
N LYS A 72 16.00 -13.15 9.00
CA LYS A 72 14.89 -12.19 9.02
C LYS A 72 13.64 -12.86 8.45
N LEU A 73 13.76 -13.49 7.29
CA LEU A 73 12.66 -14.20 6.67
C LEU A 73 12.14 -15.34 7.56
N LYS A 74 13.05 -16.13 8.14
CA LYS A 74 12.73 -17.21 9.08
C LYS A 74 11.90 -16.71 10.26
N ALA A 75 12.36 -15.64 10.93
CA ALA A 75 11.66 -15.07 12.08
C ALA A 75 10.25 -14.58 11.71
N ILE A 76 10.11 -13.84 10.59
CA ILE A 76 8.81 -13.36 10.12
C ILE A 76 7.88 -14.52 9.76
N ALA A 77 8.39 -15.53 9.04
CA ALA A 77 7.59 -16.67 8.61
C ALA A 77 7.09 -17.49 9.81
N LEU A 78 7.94 -17.72 10.83
CA LEU A 78 7.52 -18.38 12.07
C LEU A 78 6.47 -17.56 12.83
N ALA A 79 6.66 -16.24 12.95
CA ALA A 79 5.70 -15.38 13.62
C ALA A 79 4.34 -15.33 12.89
N ARG A 80 4.34 -15.35 11.55
CA ARG A 80 3.10 -15.46 10.74
C ARG A 80 2.43 -16.82 10.91
N LEU A 81 3.20 -17.91 10.96
CA LEU A 81 2.65 -19.24 11.21
C LEU A 81 2.07 -19.36 12.62
N ALA A 82 2.73 -18.77 13.62
CA ALA A 82 2.24 -18.68 15.00
C ALA A 82 0.90 -17.93 15.09
N ASP A 83 0.81 -16.77 14.42
CA ASP A 83 -0.41 -15.96 14.32
C ASP A 83 -1.59 -16.77 13.74
N LEU A 84 -1.33 -17.62 12.75
CA LEU A 84 -2.34 -18.51 12.16
C LEU A 84 -2.74 -19.67 13.08
N LEU A 85 -1.81 -20.20 13.87
CA LEU A 85 -2.04 -21.37 14.72
C LEU A 85 -2.64 -21.02 16.08
N TRP A 86 -2.69 -19.75 16.47
CA TRP A 86 -3.08 -19.34 17.83
C TRP A 86 -4.43 -19.92 18.26
N ASP A 87 -5.45 -19.81 17.42
CA ASP A 87 -6.81 -20.30 17.70
C ASP A 87 -6.94 -21.83 17.63
N HIS A 88 -5.91 -22.53 17.15
CA HIS A 88 -5.92 -23.98 16.93
C HIS A 88 -5.00 -24.75 17.89
N ASP A 89 -3.86 -24.16 18.28
CA ASP A 89 -2.90 -24.66 19.26
C ASP A 89 -2.11 -23.48 19.86
N GLU A 90 -2.69 -22.84 20.88
CA GLU A 90 -2.11 -21.68 21.56
C GLU A 90 -0.70 -21.97 22.12
N SER A 91 -0.51 -23.16 22.71
CA SER A 91 0.76 -23.53 23.33
C SER A 91 1.88 -23.58 22.30
N PHE A 92 1.62 -24.23 21.16
CA PHE A 92 2.59 -24.29 20.07
C PHE A 92 2.80 -22.92 19.40
N ALA A 93 1.73 -22.15 19.16
CA ALA A 93 1.82 -20.80 18.62
C ALA A 93 2.69 -19.88 19.50
N ARG A 94 2.50 -19.93 20.83
CA ARG A 94 3.31 -19.18 21.79
C ARG A 94 4.79 -19.57 21.72
N GLN A 95 5.10 -20.86 21.61
CA GLN A 95 6.48 -21.33 21.42
C GLN A 95 7.10 -20.79 20.13
N LEU A 96 6.34 -20.78 19.03
CA LEU A 96 6.80 -20.22 17.75
C LEU A 96 7.05 -18.71 17.83
N PHE A 97 6.19 -17.95 18.52
CA PHE A 97 6.40 -16.52 18.73
C PHE A 97 7.68 -16.22 19.54
N LEU A 98 7.89 -16.93 20.64
CA LEU A 98 9.11 -16.80 21.44
C LEU A 98 10.35 -17.22 20.63
N LYS A 99 10.27 -18.30 19.86
CA LYS A 99 11.36 -18.69 18.98
C LYS A 99 11.66 -17.62 17.91
N ALA A 100 10.62 -17.05 17.32
CA ALA A 100 10.75 -15.98 16.32
C ALA A 100 11.42 -14.72 16.90
N ILE A 101 11.11 -14.35 18.15
CA ILE A 101 11.70 -13.18 18.80
C ILE A 101 13.16 -13.40 19.23
N ASP A 102 13.52 -14.64 19.55
CA ASP A 102 14.87 -14.99 19.99
C ASP A 102 15.85 -15.23 18.83
N LEU A 103 15.36 -15.64 17.65
CA LEU A 103 16.18 -15.92 16.47
C LEU A 103 17.16 -14.79 16.10
N PRO A 104 16.75 -13.51 16.07
CA PRO A 104 17.66 -12.41 15.76
C PRO A 104 18.63 -12.07 16.90
N SER A 105 18.31 -12.50 18.13
CA SER A 105 19.06 -12.22 19.37
C SER A 105 20.06 -13.33 19.71
N ALA A 106 19.83 -14.55 19.22
CA ALA A 106 20.69 -15.70 19.43
C ALA A 106 22.14 -15.38 19.03
N LYS A 107 23.10 -15.73 19.89
CA LYS A 107 24.53 -15.68 19.59
C LYS A 107 24.82 -16.80 18.58
N THR A 108 24.48 -16.60 17.31
CA THR A 108 24.95 -17.48 16.24
C THR A 108 26.47 -17.33 16.12
N GLU A 109 27.16 -18.47 16.13
CA GLU A 109 28.63 -18.56 16.11
C GLU A 109 29.26 -18.02 14.82
N SER A 110 28.46 -17.73 13.79
CA SER A 110 28.87 -16.98 12.61
C SER A 110 28.68 -15.47 12.83
N SER A 111 29.75 -14.81 13.26
CA SER A 111 29.85 -13.34 13.31
C SER A 111 29.51 -12.63 11.98
N SER A 112 29.36 -13.34 10.85
CA SER A 112 29.01 -12.78 9.54
C SER A 112 27.53 -12.38 9.38
N ASP A 113 26.60 -12.97 10.13
CA ASP A 113 25.15 -12.73 9.90
C ASP A 113 24.61 -11.56 10.74
N ARG A 114 25.14 -11.36 11.95
CA ARG A 114 24.92 -10.10 12.72
C ARG A 114 25.48 -8.88 11.99
N LEU A 115 26.53 -9.04 11.19
CA LEU A 115 27.13 -7.96 10.40
C LEU A 115 26.26 -7.50 9.22
N LYS A 116 25.19 -8.24 8.86
CA LYS A 116 24.32 -7.92 7.71
C LYS A 116 22.98 -7.28 8.05
N LEU A 117 22.42 -7.52 9.24
CA LEU A 117 21.22 -6.80 9.69
C LEU A 117 21.62 -5.57 10.49
N ALA A 118 21.29 -4.38 9.98
CA ALA A 118 21.44 -3.16 10.74
C ALA A 118 20.62 -3.24 12.05
N ALA A 119 21.10 -2.63 13.12
CA ALA A 119 20.38 -2.59 14.41
C ALA A 119 18.92 -2.13 14.26
N THR A 120 18.65 -1.25 13.30
CA THR A 120 17.30 -0.77 12.99
C THR A 120 16.42 -1.80 12.29
N ASP A 121 16.97 -2.70 11.47
CA ASP A 121 16.22 -3.80 10.85
C ASP A 121 15.78 -4.84 11.90
N LEU A 122 16.64 -5.09 12.90
CA LEU A 122 16.36 -5.97 14.03
C LEU A 122 15.26 -5.40 14.91
N ALA A 123 15.34 -4.10 15.24
CA ALA A 123 14.32 -3.43 16.03
C ALA A 123 12.95 -3.47 15.32
N TYR A 124 12.91 -3.20 14.00
CA TYR A 124 11.67 -3.28 13.21
C TYR A 124 11.10 -4.70 13.20
N LEU A 125 11.95 -5.69 12.92
CA LEU A 125 11.55 -7.10 12.92
C LEU A 125 10.94 -7.51 14.26
N ARG A 126 11.58 -7.11 15.37
CA ARG A 126 11.12 -7.44 16.71
C ARG A 126 9.80 -6.75 17.06
N GLN A 127 9.65 -5.47 16.73
CA GLN A 127 8.39 -4.75 16.91
C GLN A 127 7.24 -5.39 16.11
N GLU A 128 7.49 -5.82 14.87
CA GLU A 128 6.48 -6.51 14.06
C GLU A 128 6.04 -7.84 14.70
N ILE A 129 6.97 -8.60 15.26
CA ILE A 129 6.66 -9.86 15.96
C ILE A 129 5.86 -9.57 17.24
N ILE A 130 6.29 -8.61 18.07
CA ILE A 130 5.57 -8.21 19.28
C ILE A 130 4.17 -7.71 18.96
N ARG A 131 3.98 -6.94 17.87
CA ARG A 131 2.67 -6.46 17.43
C ARG A 131 1.72 -7.62 17.13
N ARG A 132 2.22 -8.70 16.54
CA ARG A 132 1.43 -9.92 16.29
C ARG A 132 1.08 -10.63 17.59
N ILE A 133 2.04 -10.75 18.50
CA ILE A 133 1.79 -11.29 19.85
C ILE A 133 0.69 -10.48 20.55
N ALA A 134 0.75 -9.15 20.48
CA ALA A 134 -0.19 -8.26 21.17
C ALA A 134 -1.66 -8.43 20.75
N ARG A 135 -1.93 -8.97 19.55
CA ARG A 135 -3.29 -9.29 19.10
C ARG A 135 -3.93 -10.41 19.90
N HIS A 136 -3.09 -11.25 20.51
CA HIS A 136 -3.47 -12.52 21.10
C HIS A 136 -3.15 -12.59 22.61
N ASP A 137 -1.99 -12.05 23.01
CA ASP A 137 -1.53 -11.98 24.40
C ASP A 137 -0.88 -10.61 24.66
N ALA A 138 -1.70 -9.66 25.08
CA ALA A 138 -1.26 -8.29 25.40
C ALA A 138 -0.28 -8.25 26.57
N ASN A 139 -0.39 -9.17 27.53
CA ASN A 139 0.49 -9.20 28.70
C ASN A 139 1.90 -9.68 28.30
N LEU A 140 1.99 -10.74 27.49
CA LEU A 140 3.26 -11.20 26.96
C LEU A 140 3.90 -10.15 26.05
N ALA A 141 3.11 -9.50 25.18
CA ALA A 141 3.63 -8.41 24.35
C ALA A 141 4.18 -7.27 25.21
N GLN A 142 3.48 -6.85 26.26
CA GLN A 142 3.92 -5.82 27.18
C GLN A 142 5.22 -6.23 27.90
N GLN A 143 5.30 -7.46 28.41
CA GLN A 143 6.52 -8.00 29.02
C GLN A 143 7.71 -7.97 28.06
N LEU A 144 7.50 -8.31 26.78
CA LEU A 144 8.54 -8.30 25.76
C LEU A 144 8.91 -6.89 25.29
N MET A 145 7.99 -5.93 25.36
CA MET A 145 8.27 -4.50 25.13
C MET A 145 9.07 -3.89 26.27
N ASP A 146 8.71 -4.19 27.51
CA ASP A 146 9.37 -3.67 28.72
C ASP A 146 10.77 -4.27 28.92
N ALA A 147 11.01 -5.48 28.39
CA ALA A 147 12.28 -6.16 28.45
C ALA A 147 13.34 -5.64 27.45
N ASP A 148 13.01 -4.73 26.52
CA ASP A 148 13.90 -4.40 25.39
C ASP A 148 14.44 -2.94 25.35
N ILE A 149 15.75 -2.87 25.06
CA ILE A 149 16.69 -1.76 25.21
C ILE A 149 16.87 -1.01 23.85
N PRO A 150 17.64 0.10 23.75
CA PRO A 150 17.30 1.31 23.01
C PRO A 150 17.29 1.13 21.47
N LEU A 151 16.47 1.92 20.74
CA LEU A 151 16.45 2.00 19.27
C LEU A 151 17.77 2.53 18.64
N ASP A 152 18.76 2.82 19.47
CA ASP A 152 20.01 3.47 19.12
C ASP A 152 21.11 2.40 19.15
N GLY A 153 21.81 2.23 18.02
CA GLY A 153 23.13 1.59 18.05
C GLY A 153 24.08 2.40 18.94
N PRO A 154 25.12 1.80 19.53
CA PRO A 154 26.04 2.49 20.43
C PRO A 154 26.66 3.76 19.82
N ASP A 155 26.69 3.88 18.50
CA ASP A 155 27.32 4.98 17.76
C ASP A 155 26.34 5.93 17.03
N ALA A 156 25.02 5.78 17.18
CA ALA A 156 24.06 6.57 16.41
C ALA A 156 24.16 8.08 16.76
N ASN A 157 24.19 8.95 15.75
CA ASN A 157 24.17 10.41 15.98
C ASN A 157 22.73 10.94 16.20
N ALA A 158 22.58 12.19 16.65
CA ALA A 158 21.28 12.76 16.99
C ALA A 158 20.30 12.79 15.79
N THR A 159 20.79 13.04 14.58
CA THR A 159 19.98 13.04 13.36
C THR A 159 19.45 11.65 13.02
N GLU A 160 20.31 10.63 13.11
CA GLU A 160 19.93 9.23 12.90
C GLU A 160 18.91 8.76 13.94
N ARG A 161 19.08 9.16 15.21
CA ARG A 161 18.11 8.89 16.26
C ARG A 161 16.75 9.50 15.94
N ALA A 162 16.70 10.80 15.64
CA ALA A 162 15.46 11.47 15.26
C ALA A 162 14.79 10.77 14.06
N TRP A 163 15.57 10.40 13.04
CA TRP A 163 15.07 9.68 11.88
C TRP A 163 14.49 8.31 12.24
N ASN A 164 15.18 7.51 13.05
CA ASN A 164 14.74 6.18 13.46
C ASN A 164 13.44 6.22 14.27
N TYR A 165 13.35 7.12 15.25
CA TYR A 165 12.12 7.30 16.04
C TYR A 165 10.96 7.77 15.17
N THR A 166 11.19 8.73 14.25
CA THR A 166 10.15 9.18 13.33
C THR A 166 9.69 8.06 12.41
N ARG A 167 10.60 7.27 11.83
CA ARG A 167 10.23 6.15 10.95
C ARG A 167 9.43 5.07 11.69
N ALA A 168 9.82 4.73 12.92
CA ALA A 168 9.04 3.79 13.74
C ALA A 168 7.65 4.35 14.09
N ALA A 169 7.54 5.64 14.39
CA ALA A 169 6.27 6.31 14.62
C ALA A 169 5.35 6.22 13.40
N ILE A 170 5.90 6.51 12.22
CA ILE A 170 5.26 6.45 10.90
C ILE A 170 4.59 5.09 10.67
N ASP A 171 5.33 4.01 10.89
CA ASP A 171 4.83 2.65 10.67
C ASP A 171 3.68 2.30 11.64
N LEU A 172 3.69 2.90 12.84
CA LEU A 172 2.71 2.63 13.88
C LEU A 172 1.44 3.48 13.79
N VAL A 173 1.38 4.55 12.98
CA VAL A 173 0.21 5.45 12.94
C VAL A 173 -1.10 4.69 12.67
N LYS A 174 -1.05 3.66 11.82
CA LYS A 174 -2.25 2.89 11.45
C LYS A 174 -2.73 1.96 12.57
N ASP A 175 -1.81 1.37 13.31
CA ASP A 175 -2.09 0.30 14.26
C ASP A 175 -2.17 0.78 15.71
N ASN A 176 -1.31 1.73 16.09
CA ASN A 176 -1.21 2.29 17.43
C ASN A 176 -0.83 3.78 17.38
N PRO A 177 -1.80 4.68 17.09
CA PRO A 177 -1.53 6.11 16.95
C PRO A 177 -0.97 6.74 18.23
N GLN A 178 -1.35 6.25 19.42
CA GLN A 178 -0.81 6.73 20.70
C GLN A 178 0.68 6.47 20.82
N LYS A 179 1.13 5.26 20.47
CA LYS A 179 2.57 4.94 20.48
C LYS A 179 3.33 5.67 19.39
N ALA A 180 2.71 5.89 18.23
CA ALA A 180 3.27 6.71 17.17
C ALA A 180 3.53 8.15 17.66
N ILE A 181 2.61 8.74 18.41
CA ILE A 181 2.79 10.06 19.03
C ILE A 181 3.96 10.04 20.02
N GLU A 182 4.02 9.05 20.91
CA GLU A 182 5.11 8.94 21.89
C GLU A 182 6.49 8.85 21.21
N LEU A 183 6.60 8.06 20.14
CA LEU A 183 7.82 7.94 19.35
C LEU A 183 8.13 9.22 18.58
N GLY A 184 7.11 9.91 18.05
CA GLY A 184 7.26 11.23 17.43
C GLY A 184 7.80 12.26 18.43
N GLU A 185 7.28 12.29 19.65
CA GLU A 185 7.78 13.16 20.73
C GLU A 185 9.20 12.78 21.16
N ARG A 186 9.51 11.48 21.18
CA ARG A 186 10.87 10.99 21.47
C ARG A 186 11.86 11.38 20.38
N SER A 187 11.43 11.40 19.11
CA SER A 187 12.22 11.91 17.98
C SER A 187 12.63 13.38 18.21
N LEU A 188 11.69 14.23 18.65
CA LEU A 188 11.94 15.66 18.91
C LEU A 188 13.00 15.91 20.00
N ARG A 189 13.29 14.94 20.88
CA ARG A 189 14.41 15.04 21.82
C ARG A 189 15.76 15.08 21.11
N SER A 190 15.86 14.41 19.97
CA SER A 190 17.08 14.33 19.16
C SER A 190 17.12 15.37 18.02
N GLY A 191 15.98 15.88 17.58
CA GLY A 191 15.87 16.92 16.53
C GLY A 191 14.62 16.76 15.69
N VAL A 192 14.36 17.69 14.77
CA VAL A 192 13.26 17.58 13.80
C VAL A 192 13.73 16.82 12.55
N SER A 193 13.30 15.56 12.47
CA SER A 193 13.57 14.68 11.32
C SER A 193 12.86 15.16 10.04
N GLN A 194 13.48 14.91 8.88
CA GLN A 194 12.87 15.12 7.56
C GLN A 194 11.59 14.30 7.32
N GLY A 195 11.36 13.24 8.10
CA GLY A 195 10.14 12.44 8.05
C GLY A 195 8.99 13.03 8.85
N MET A 196 9.23 14.07 9.66
CA MET A 196 8.22 14.65 10.55
C MET A 196 7.00 15.20 9.80
N PRO A 197 7.13 15.94 8.66
CA PRO A 197 5.97 16.37 7.89
C PRO A 197 5.05 15.21 7.48
N TRP A 198 5.63 14.07 7.09
CA TRP A 198 4.88 12.88 6.69
C TRP A 198 4.15 12.27 7.89
N LEU A 199 4.83 12.12 9.04
CA LEU A 199 4.23 11.61 10.28
C LEU A 199 3.01 12.45 10.69
N LEU A 200 3.16 13.77 10.64
CA LEU A 200 2.09 14.71 10.99
C LEU A 200 0.90 14.59 10.03
N ALA A 201 1.15 14.44 8.73
CA ALA A 201 0.10 14.26 7.73
C ALA A 201 -0.69 12.95 7.94
N GLU A 202 0.00 11.85 8.24
CA GLU A 202 -0.64 10.57 8.56
C GLU A 202 -1.43 10.63 9.88
N LEU A 203 -0.83 11.22 10.93
CA LEU A 203 -1.51 11.38 12.22
C LEU A 203 -2.76 12.23 12.07
N ARG A 204 -2.74 13.32 11.30
CA ARG A 204 -3.90 14.19 11.15
C ARG A 204 -5.12 13.49 10.57
N ARG A 205 -4.92 12.50 9.68
CA ARG A 205 -6.01 11.67 9.14
C ARG A 205 -6.65 10.76 10.19
N LYS A 206 -5.93 10.45 11.27
CA LYS A 206 -6.35 9.52 12.32
C LYS A 206 -6.85 10.24 13.56
N ASP A 207 -6.08 11.22 14.00
CA ASP A 207 -6.30 12.04 15.18
C ASP A 207 -5.75 13.45 14.92
N GLU A 208 -6.63 14.33 14.44
CA GLU A 208 -6.29 15.71 14.12
C GLU A 208 -5.80 16.50 15.35
N VAL A 209 -6.37 16.26 16.53
CA VAL A 209 -6.02 16.99 17.75
C VAL A 209 -4.59 16.63 18.20
N ALA A 210 -4.26 15.35 18.18
CA ALA A 210 -2.92 14.90 18.52
C ALA A 210 -1.88 15.35 17.49
N ALA A 211 -2.22 15.31 16.19
CA ALA A 211 -1.36 15.80 15.12
C ALA A 211 -1.07 17.30 15.27
N ASN A 212 -2.11 18.11 15.54
CA ASN A 212 -1.96 19.54 15.78
C ASN A 212 -1.06 19.81 17.00
N THR A 213 -1.21 19.02 18.06
CA THR A 213 -0.37 19.13 19.26
C THR A 213 1.09 18.80 18.95
N LEU A 214 1.35 17.70 18.23
CA LEU A 214 2.70 17.31 17.83
C LEU A 214 3.32 18.32 16.84
N PHE A 215 2.52 18.91 15.94
CA PHE A 215 2.95 19.96 15.03
C PHE A 215 3.44 21.19 15.80
N LEU A 216 2.68 21.68 16.78
CA LEU A 216 3.09 22.81 17.62
C LEU A 216 4.37 22.49 18.42
N LYS A 217 4.50 21.26 18.96
CA LYS A 217 5.74 20.80 19.59
C LYS A 217 6.92 20.79 18.61
N THR A 218 6.68 20.41 17.36
CA THR A 218 7.69 20.40 16.28
C THR A 218 8.16 21.81 15.94
N LEU A 219 7.24 22.78 15.80
CA LEU A 219 7.57 24.19 15.57
C LEU A 219 8.42 24.77 16.71
N ASN A 220 8.03 24.49 17.96
CA ASN A 220 8.81 24.90 19.13
C ASN A 220 10.21 24.29 19.13
N LYS A 221 10.35 23.03 18.71
CA LYS A 221 11.64 22.37 18.61
C LYS A 221 12.52 23.03 17.53
N LEU A 222 11.99 23.32 16.34
CA LEU A 222 12.73 24.00 15.27
C LEU A 222 13.30 25.35 15.72
N LEU A 223 12.57 26.10 16.54
CA LEU A 223 13.04 27.38 17.06
C LEU A 223 14.31 27.23 17.93
N THR A 224 14.52 26.07 18.55
CA THR A 224 15.72 25.78 19.37
C THR A 224 16.92 25.27 18.57
N GLU A 225 16.73 24.88 17.31
CA GLU A 225 17.81 24.35 16.48
C GLU A 225 18.65 25.48 15.90
N SER A 226 19.98 25.31 15.89
CA SER A 226 20.93 26.33 15.42
C SER A 226 20.98 26.45 13.90
N VAL A 227 20.66 25.37 13.18
CA VAL A 227 20.61 25.31 11.72
C VAL A 227 19.30 24.64 11.33
N VAL A 228 18.48 25.35 10.56
CA VAL A 228 17.24 24.82 10.00
C VAL A 228 17.31 24.97 8.49
N ASP A 229 17.10 23.88 7.77
CA ASP A 229 17.01 23.86 6.32
C ASP A 229 15.65 24.44 5.88
N ALA A 230 15.69 25.38 4.93
CA ALA A 230 14.49 25.98 4.35
C ALA A 230 13.57 24.93 3.73
N ASP A 231 14.12 23.86 3.15
CA ASP A 231 13.33 22.75 2.59
C ASP A 231 12.54 22.02 3.69
N ASN A 232 13.13 21.86 4.87
CA ASN A 232 12.48 21.16 6.00
C ASN A 232 11.37 22.02 6.62
N LEU A 233 11.59 23.34 6.71
CA LEU A 233 10.57 24.31 7.09
C LEU A 233 9.42 24.34 6.07
N LEU A 234 9.73 24.45 4.78
CA LEU A 234 8.77 24.40 3.67
C LEU A 234 7.93 23.11 3.69
N ALA A 235 8.57 21.97 3.92
CA ALA A 235 7.88 20.69 3.99
C ALA A 235 6.89 20.64 5.15
N LEU A 236 7.20 21.25 6.30
CA LEU A 236 6.22 21.41 7.40
C LEU A 236 5.09 22.36 7.06
N GLY A 237 5.30 23.33 6.17
CA GLY A 237 4.25 24.21 5.65
C GLY A 237 3.12 23.47 4.95
N TYR A 238 3.40 22.29 4.39
CA TYR A 238 2.36 21.41 3.83
C TYR A 238 1.33 20.94 4.87
N TYR A 239 1.64 21.04 6.17
CA TYR A 239 0.66 20.74 7.22
C TYR A 239 -0.48 21.77 7.27
N VAL A 240 -0.22 23.02 6.86
CA VAL A 240 -1.14 24.16 6.97
C VAL A 240 -1.54 24.75 5.62
N PHE A 241 -0.78 24.47 4.56
CA PHE A 241 -0.99 24.93 3.19
C PHE A 241 -0.87 23.78 2.20
N THR A 242 -1.31 23.97 0.96
CA THR A 242 -1.28 22.95 -0.10
C THR A 242 -1.09 23.56 -1.48
N SER A 243 -0.92 22.72 -2.50
CA SER A 243 -0.91 23.17 -3.89
C SER A 243 -2.35 23.16 -4.42
N PRO A 244 -2.83 24.24 -5.05
CA PRO A 244 -4.15 24.23 -5.66
C PRO A 244 -4.24 23.30 -6.89
N THR A 245 -3.12 22.94 -7.54
CA THR A 245 -3.12 21.88 -8.57
C THR A 245 -3.34 20.47 -8.01
N LEU A 246 -3.14 20.24 -6.70
CA LEU A 246 -3.48 18.96 -6.07
C LEU A 246 -4.99 18.72 -6.05
N ALA A 247 -5.81 19.77 -5.90
CA ALA A 247 -7.26 19.63 -5.84
C ALA A 247 -7.89 19.14 -7.17
N LEU A 248 -7.19 19.28 -8.30
CA LEU A 248 -7.63 18.83 -9.63
C LEU A 248 -7.15 17.40 -9.97
N ILE A 249 -6.27 16.83 -9.14
CA ILE A 249 -5.64 15.52 -9.29
C ILE A 249 -5.99 14.69 -8.05
N ASP A 250 -7.20 14.12 -7.99
CA ASP A 250 -7.61 13.16 -6.96
C ASP A 250 -7.52 11.71 -7.52
N PRO A 251 -7.08 10.68 -6.76
CA PRO A 251 -6.91 10.63 -5.31
C PRO A 251 -5.68 11.39 -4.82
N PRO A 252 -5.59 11.71 -3.51
CA PRO A 252 -4.45 12.44 -2.96
C PRO A 252 -3.17 11.72 -3.38
N LEU A 253 -2.14 12.51 -3.76
CA LEU A 253 -0.78 12.00 -3.72
C LEU A 253 -0.60 11.19 -2.41
N PRO A 254 0.17 10.10 -2.41
CA PRO A 254 0.47 9.39 -1.17
C PRO A 254 0.78 10.41 -0.08
N VAL A 255 0.15 10.23 1.09
CA VAL A 255 0.16 11.18 2.20
C VAL A 255 1.56 11.76 2.39
N GLY A 256 1.68 13.09 2.44
CA GLY A 256 2.98 13.79 2.40
C GLY A 256 3.50 14.14 0.99
N GLY A 257 2.69 13.94 -0.05
CA GLY A 257 3.02 14.33 -1.42
C GLY A 257 3.04 15.84 -1.61
N VAL A 258 4.24 16.40 -1.71
CA VAL A 258 4.45 17.80 -2.10
C VAL A 258 4.39 17.93 -3.62
N MET A 259 3.67 18.93 -4.13
CA MET A 259 3.82 19.34 -5.52
C MET A 259 5.01 20.27 -5.62
N LYS A 260 5.98 19.91 -6.46
CA LYS A 260 7.10 20.79 -6.78
C LYS A 260 6.84 21.54 -8.08
N VAL A 261 7.17 22.82 -8.08
CA VAL A 261 7.16 23.68 -9.25
C VAL A 261 8.50 24.37 -9.39
N VAL A 262 8.86 24.75 -10.62
CA VAL A 262 10.11 25.46 -10.88
C VAL A 262 9.87 26.96 -10.86
N VAL A 263 10.66 27.63 -10.03
CA VAL A 263 10.74 29.10 -9.92
C VAL A 263 12.17 29.50 -10.20
N GLY A 264 12.41 30.16 -11.33
CA GLY A 264 13.75 30.65 -11.70
C GLY A 264 14.82 29.57 -11.80
N GLY A 265 14.45 28.34 -12.18
CA GLY A 265 15.35 27.20 -12.26
C GLY A 265 15.54 26.43 -10.95
N VAL A 266 14.83 26.80 -9.87
CA VAL A 266 14.86 26.12 -8.58
C VAL A 266 13.56 25.34 -8.36
N ASP A 267 13.68 24.07 -7.99
CA ASP A 267 12.55 23.24 -7.57
C ASP A 267 12.07 23.66 -6.17
N VAL A 268 10.82 24.09 -6.05
CA VAL A 268 10.21 24.51 -4.78
C VAL A 268 8.87 23.85 -4.55
N ILE A 269 8.51 23.66 -3.28
CA ILE A 269 7.19 23.16 -2.88
C ILE A 269 6.15 24.27 -3.11
N ASP A 270 5.05 23.93 -3.78
CA ASP A 270 3.91 24.80 -4.00
C ASP A 270 2.93 24.72 -2.82
N ILE A 271 2.81 25.84 -2.10
CA ILE A 271 1.94 26.04 -0.93
C ILE A 271 0.95 27.21 -1.13
N MET A 272 0.58 27.49 -2.38
CA MET A 272 -0.22 28.68 -2.72
C MET A 272 -1.67 28.60 -2.23
N ALA A 273 -2.20 27.42 -1.89
CA ALA A 273 -3.56 27.23 -1.38
C ALA A 273 -3.58 26.93 0.13
N ASP A 274 -4.73 27.17 0.75
CA ASP A 274 -4.94 26.85 2.16
C ASP A 274 -5.29 25.37 2.30
N GLN A 275 -4.73 24.70 3.32
CA GLN A 275 -5.11 23.32 3.60
C GLN A 275 -6.48 23.32 4.32
N PRO A 276 -7.49 22.59 3.80
CA PRO A 276 -8.81 22.56 4.43
C PRO A 276 -8.77 22.01 5.86
N GLY A 277 -9.58 22.59 6.75
CA GLY A 277 -9.73 22.12 8.14
C GLY A 277 -8.65 22.59 9.11
N VAL A 278 -7.66 23.39 8.70
CA VAL A 278 -6.68 23.98 9.61
C VAL A 278 -7.27 25.21 10.30
N SER A 279 -7.13 25.31 11.62
CA SER A 279 -7.53 26.52 12.34
C SER A 279 -6.58 27.69 12.05
N PRO A 280 -7.08 28.93 12.00
CA PRO A 280 -6.24 30.11 11.80
C PRO A 280 -5.10 30.25 12.83
N ASP A 281 -5.30 29.80 14.07
CA ASP A 281 -4.28 29.85 15.12
C ASP A 281 -3.07 28.97 14.81
N ILE A 282 -3.29 27.79 14.20
CA ILE A 282 -2.22 26.89 13.79
C ILE A 282 -1.47 27.47 12.58
N VAL A 283 -2.20 28.06 11.64
CA VAL A 283 -1.60 28.78 10.50
C VAL A 283 -0.73 29.93 10.99
N ARG A 284 -1.22 30.71 11.96
CA ARG A 284 -0.48 31.81 12.57
C ARG A 284 0.77 31.31 13.29
N ALA A 285 0.67 30.28 14.14
CA ALA A 285 1.83 29.70 14.82
C ALA A 285 2.94 29.25 13.84
N TYR A 286 2.55 28.73 12.68
CA TYR A 286 3.48 28.40 11.60
C TYR A 286 4.14 29.65 11.00
N LEU A 287 3.36 30.68 10.66
CA LEU A 287 3.88 31.95 10.11
C LEU A 287 4.83 32.65 11.08
N ASP A 288 4.51 32.69 12.37
CA ASP A 288 5.36 33.23 13.44
C ASP A 288 6.70 32.49 13.50
N THR A 289 6.66 31.16 13.35
CA THR A 289 7.86 30.31 13.35
C THR A 289 8.70 30.53 12.09
N ALA A 290 8.05 30.58 10.92
CA ALA A 290 8.71 30.80 9.64
C ALA A 290 9.39 32.17 9.59
N ALA A 291 8.72 33.24 10.06
CA ALA A 291 9.28 34.59 10.10
C ALA A 291 10.56 34.65 10.96
N LYS A 292 10.59 33.93 12.10
CA LYS A 292 11.78 33.84 12.97
C LYS A 292 12.92 33.02 12.37
N ILE A 293 12.61 31.93 11.67
CA ILE A 293 13.63 31.05 11.08
C ILE A 293 14.23 31.68 9.82
N LEU A 294 13.40 32.25 8.94
CA LEU A 294 13.87 32.85 7.69
C LEU A 294 14.66 34.15 7.90
N ALA A 295 14.50 34.82 9.04
CA ALA A 295 15.28 35.99 9.41
C ALA A 295 16.69 35.63 9.94
N ARG A 296 17.03 34.35 10.12
CA ARG A 296 18.35 33.94 10.62
C ARG A 296 19.43 34.17 9.56
N PRO A 297 20.70 34.40 9.94
CA PRO A 297 21.80 34.47 8.99
C PRO A 297 21.96 33.17 8.20
N ILE A 298 22.06 33.25 6.87
CA ILE A 298 22.18 32.10 5.97
C ILE A 298 23.49 32.21 5.18
N SER A 299 24.38 31.24 5.35
CA SER A 299 25.66 31.21 4.63
C SER A 299 25.59 30.51 3.27
N ASP A 300 24.66 29.57 3.08
CA ASP A 300 24.53 28.80 1.84
C ASP A 300 23.77 29.62 0.75
N PRO A 301 24.37 29.88 -0.42
CA PRO A 301 23.71 30.52 -1.55
C PRO A 301 22.38 29.86 -1.98
N ARG A 302 22.29 28.52 -1.95
CA ARG A 302 21.07 27.82 -2.34
C ARG A 302 19.94 28.08 -1.33
N GLN A 303 20.26 28.02 -0.04
CA GLN A 303 19.31 28.31 1.02
C GLN A 303 18.81 29.76 0.97
N ARG A 304 19.65 30.73 0.61
CA ARG A 304 19.22 32.13 0.40
C ARG A 304 18.16 32.25 -0.70
N GLN A 305 18.34 31.54 -1.82
CA GLN A 305 17.35 31.50 -2.90
C GLN A 305 16.02 30.88 -2.44
N LEU A 306 16.09 29.73 -1.74
CA LEU A 306 14.89 29.06 -1.21
C LEU A 306 14.15 29.93 -0.20
N CYS A 307 14.86 30.57 0.73
CA CYS A 307 14.27 31.49 1.71
C CYS A 307 13.58 32.67 1.04
N PHE A 308 14.16 33.24 -0.03
CA PHE A 308 13.52 34.33 -0.77
C PHE A 308 12.21 33.87 -1.44
N ILE A 309 12.27 32.77 -2.19
CA ILE A 309 11.10 32.21 -2.88
C ILE A 309 10.00 31.87 -1.86
N TYR A 310 10.40 31.31 -0.72
CA TYR A 310 9.47 30.90 0.31
C TYR A 310 8.84 32.09 1.06
N ALA A 311 9.62 33.10 1.42
CA ALA A 311 9.09 34.36 1.97
C ALA A 311 8.08 34.99 1.01
N LYS A 312 8.32 34.94 -0.31
CA LYS A 312 7.38 35.43 -1.32
C LYS A 312 6.08 34.62 -1.37
N GLN A 313 6.14 33.28 -1.26
CA GLN A 313 4.95 32.44 -1.17
C GLN A 313 4.14 32.67 0.13
N LEU A 314 4.83 32.94 1.24
CA LEU A 314 4.18 33.19 2.53
C LEU A 314 3.60 34.59 2.68
N LEU A 315 4.09 35.58 1.94
CA LEU A 315 3.62 36.96 2.03
C LEU A 315 2.08 37.10 1.92
N PRO A 316 1.41 36.56 0.89
CA PRO A 316 -0.06 36.61 0.81
C PRO A 316 -0.74 35.81 1.93
N LYS A 317 -0.08 34.80 2.50
CA LYS A 317 -0.60 34.05 3.67
C LYS A 317 -0.49 34.89 4.95
N ALA A 318 0.59 35.63 5.12
CA ALA A 318 0.78 36.58 6.21
C ALA A 318 -0.25 37.71 6.12
N GLU A 319 -0.50 38.28 4.94
CA GLU A 319 -1.56 39.29 4.75
C GLU A 319 -2.94 38.80 5.22
N LYS A 320 -3.23 37.52 5.00
CA LYS A 320 -4.52 36.91 5.39
C LYS A 320 -4.60 36.52 6.87
N TYR A 321 -3.54 35.90 7.42
CA TYR A 321 -3.60 35.22 8.73
C TYR A 321 -2.71 35.84 9.82
N ALA A 322 -1.67 36.60 9.44
CA ALA A 322 -0.77 37.28 10.37
C ALA A 322 -0.30 38.64 9.81
N PRO A 323 -1.20 39.64 9.68
CA PRO A 323 -0.89 40.92 9.02
C PRO A 323 0.28 41.67 9.66
N ASP A 324 0.49 41.47 10.96
CA ASP A 324 1.59 42.02 11.74
C ASP A 324 2.98 41.46 11.34
N HIS A 325 3.03 40.33 10.63
CA HIS A 325 4.26 39.75 10.10
C HIS A 325 4.57 40.14 8.65
N VAL A 326 3.66 40.82 7.95
CA VAL A 326 3.89 41.32 6.59
C VAL A 326 5.16 42.19 6.49
N PRO A 327 5.40 43.18 7.38
CA PRO A 327 6.63 43.96 7.33
C PRO A 327 7.89 43.12 7.53
N GLN A 328 7.81 42.07 8.35
CA GLN A 328 8.94 41.18 8.63
C GLN A 328 9.28 40.32 7.40
N PHE A 329 8.29 39.73 6.73
CA PHE A 329 8.53 38.99 5.48
C PHE A 329 9.07 39.89 4.37
N ALA A 330 8.54 41.11 4.24
CA ALA A 330 9.06 42.09 3.28
C ALA A 330 10.53 42.44 3.57
N GLU A 331 10.91 42.57 4.85
CA GLU A 331 12.31 42.83 5.22
C GLU A 331 13.22 41.63 4.95
N ILE A 332 12.77 40.41 5.28
CA ILE A 332 13.51 39.17 4.95
C ILE A 332 13.81 39.14 3.45
N MET A 333 12.79 39.36 2.61
CA MET A 333 12.96 39.40 1.16
C MET A 333 13.95 40.49 0.73
N ARG A 334 13.80 41.73 1.23
CA ARG A 334 14.69 42.86 0.90
C ARG A 334 16.15 42.57 1.27
N SER A 335 16.39 41.95 2.42
CA SER A 335 17.75 41.60 2.87
C SER A 335 18.44 40.55 1.98
N LEU A 336 17.67 39.69 1.32
CA LEU A 336 18.19 38.61 0.47
C LEU A 336 18.42 39.04 -0.99
N ILE A 337 17.82 40.16 -1.45
CA ILE A 337 17.93 40.64 -2.85
C ILE A 337 19.39 40.74 -3.36
N PRO A 338 20.35 41.31 -2.60
CA PRO A 338 21.73 41.48 -3.11
C PRO A 338 22.44 40.16 -3.44
N ASP A 339 21.92 39.05 -2.90
CA ASP A 339 22.60 37.77 -2.78
C ASP A 339 21.96 36.65 -3.63
N ILE A 340 20.92 36.98 -4.39
CA ILE A 340 20.18 36.03 -5.23
C ILE A 340 20.20 36.45 -6.70
N PRO A 341 20.00 35.51 -7.66
CA PRO A 341 19.86 35.84 -9.06
C PRO A 341 18.71 36.82 -9.32
N GLN A 342 18.96 37.85 -10.13
CA GLN A 342 17.96 38.87 -10.49
C GLN A 342 16.68 38.28 -11.10
N ALA A 343 16.76 37.13 -11.78
CA ALA A 343 15.59 36.43 -12.30
C ALA A 343 14.57 36.12 -11.18
N LEU A 344 15.02 35.80 -9.96
CA LEU A 344 14.14 35.48 -8.84
C LEU A 344 13.41 36.70 -8.26
N THR A 345 13.83 37.93 -8.57
CA THR A 345 13.12 39.13 -8.11
C THR A 345 12.01 39.56 -9.07
N GLN A 346 11.91 38.95 -10.25
CA GLN A 346 10.90 39.30 -11.26
C GLN A 346 9.59 38.56 -11.02
N GLU A 347 8.46 39.27 -11.06
CA GLU A 347 7.10 38.69 -10.93
C GLU A 347 6.81 37.62 -11.98
N SER A 348 7.30 37.81 -13.21
CA SER A 348 7.16 36.86 -14.32
C SER A 348 7.70 35.45 -14.00
N THR A 349 8.68 35.35 -13.10
CA THR A 349 9.27 34.09 -12.66
C THR A 349 8.32 33.24 -11.82
N TYR A 350 7.30 33.86 -11.20
CA TYR A 350 6.35 33.20 -10.30
C TYR A 350 5.02 32.86 -10.98
N LYS A 351 4.85 33.14 -12.28
CA LYS A 351 3.62 32.82 -13.04
C LYS A 351 3.17 31.35 -12.88
N ASN A 352 4.12 30.42 -12.75
CA ASN A 352 3.82 29.00 -12.54
C ASN A 352 3.10 28.71 -11.21
N LEU A 353 3.33 29.54 -10.18
CA LEU A 353 2.63 29.47 -8.88
C LEU A 353 1.27 30.17 -8.93
N GLU A 354 1.15 31.26 -9.69
CA GLU A 354 -0.11 32.00 -9.88
C GLU A 354 -1.16 31.19 -10.65
N LEU A 355 -0.74 30.44 -11.66
CA LEU A 355 -1.60 29.54 -12.45
C LEU A 355 -2.16 28.37 -11.62
N SER A 356 -1.45 27.98 -10.57
CA SER A 356 -1.93 27.00 -9.60
C SER A 356 -3.18 27.56 -8.90
N ASN A 357 -3.20 28.85 -8.55
CA ASN A 357 -4.11 29.47 -7.60
C ASN A 357 -5.52 29.83 -8.16
N GLN A 358 -5.86 29.41 -9.38
CA GLN A 358 -7.19 29.62 -9.93
C GLN A 358 -8.11 28.47 -9.52
N GLU A 359 -8.93 28.69 -8.48
CA GLU A 359 -9.95 27.75 -7.97
C GLU A 359 -10.95 27.23 -9.03
N ASN A 360 -10.93 27.77 -10.26
CA ASN A 360 -11.83 27.42 -11.37
C ASN A 360 -11.11 27.09 -12.70
N ALA A 361 -9.78 26.88 -12.70
CA ALA A 361 -9.08 26.56 -13.95
C ALA A 361 -9.62 25.23 -14.53
N THR A 362 -10.23 25.28 -15.71
CA THR A 362 -10.69 24.07 -16.38
C THR A 362 -9.48 23.28 -16.89
N ALA A 363 -9.65 21.97 -17.11
CA ALA A 363 -8.58 21.16 -17.70
C ALA A 363 -8.15 21.70 -19.09
N ASP A 364 -9.05 22.37 -19.81
CA ASP A 364 -8.75 22.97 -21.11
C ASP A 364 -7.93 24.26 -20.96
N ASP A 365 -8.16 25.05 -19.92
CA ASP A 365 -7.34 26.22 -19.60
C ASP A 365 -5.91 25.81 -19.22
N LEU A 366 -5.78 24.76 -18.40
CA LEU A 366 -4.48 24.17 -18.06
C LEU A 366 -3.74 23.66 -19.30
N LEU A 367 -4.43 23.01 -20.24
CA LEU A 367 -3.81 22.53 -21.47
C LEU A 367 -3.29 23.68 -22.35
N ARG A 368 -4.03 24.80 -22.47
CA ARG A 368 -3.58 25.98 -23.21
C ARG A 368 -2.33 26.62 -22.59
N GLU A 369 -2.24 26.65 -21.26
CA GLU A 369 -1.06 27.19 -20.59
C GLU A 369 0.14 26.26 -20.71
N ILE A 370 -0.07 24.94 -20.65
CA ILE A 370 1.01 23.97 -20.88
C ILE A 370 1.62 24.12 -22.27
N GLU A 371 0.81 24.44 -23.29
CA GLU A 371 1.31 24.67 -24.65
C GLU A 371 2.27 25.87 -24.74
N LYS A 372 2.12 26.87 -23.85
CA LYS A 372 2.98 28.05 -23.77
C LYS A 372 4.32 27.78 -23.07
N ILE A 373 4.48 26.65 -22.39
CA ILE A 373 5.75 26.26 -21.74
C ILE A 373 6.77 25.93 -22.84
N PRO A 374 7.89 26.69 -22.95
CA PRO A 374 8.88 26.44 -24.00
C PRO A 374 9.64 25.12 -23.80
N ASP A 375 9.83 24.71 -22.54
CA ASP A 375 10.59 23.52 -22.20
C ASP A 375 9.75 22.23 -22.32
N ASP A 376 10.16 21.37 -23.25
CA ASP A 376 9.59 20.06 -23.50
C ASP A 376 9.61 19.16 -22.26
N ARG A 377 10.64 19.27 -21.42
CA ARG A 377 10.76 18.46 -20.20
C ARG A 377 9.60 18.75 -19.25
N HIS A 378 9.37 20.02 -18.93
CA HIS A 378 8.28 20.43 -18.03
C HIS A 378 6.91 20.19 -18.66
N ARG A 379 6.77 20.48 -19.95
CA ARG A 379 5.52 20.26 -20.69
C ARG A 379 5.09 18.80 -20.69
N ASN A 380 6.01 17.87 -20.98
CA ASN A 380 5.74 16.44 -20.95
C ASN A 380 5.28 15.97 -19.55
N GLY A 381 5.93 16.45 -18.48
CA GLY A 381 5.56 16.11 -17.11
C GLY A 381 4.19 16.62 -16.67
N ARG A 382 3.75 17.77 -17.22
CA ARG A 382 2.40 18.30 -16.99
C ARG A 382 1.34 17.52 -17.76
N TYR A 383 1.60 17.15 -19.02
CA TYR A 383 0.70 16.29 -19.79
C TYR A 383 0.52 14.91 -19.14
N LEU A 384 1.61 14.30 -18.64
CA LEU A 384 1.52 13.04 -17.89
C LEU A 384 0.62 13.18 -16.65
N SER A 385 0.74 14.29 -15.92
CA SER A 385 -0.07 14.53 -14.71
C SER A 385 -1.56 14.67 -15.03
N ILE A 386 -1.91 15.47 -16.04
CA ILE A 386 -3.31 15.67 -16.47
C ILE A 386 -3.90 14.39 -17.03
N SER A 387 -3.16 13.68 -17.90
CA SER A 387 -3.62 12.42 -18.49
C SER A 387 -3.90 11.37 -17.41
N ASN A 388 -3.03 11.24 -16.39
CA ASN A 388 -3.29 10.39 -15.24
C ASN A 388 -4.57 10.80 -14.48
N GLY A 389 -4.80 12.11 -14.27
CA GLY A 389 -6.04 12.60 -13.64
C GLY A 389 -7.31 12.18 -14.39
N PHE A 390 -7.31 12.28 -15.72
CA PHE A 390 -8.43 11.79 -16.55
C PHE A 390 -8.59 10.27 -16.48
N LEU A 391 -7.47 9.54 -16.48
CA LEU A 391 -7.47 8.08 -16.38
C LEU A 391 -8.14 7.62 -15.08
N GLN A 392 -7.79 8.22 -13.95
CA GLN A 392 -8.39 7.88 -12.65
C GLN A 392 -9.91 8.11 -12.63
N ARG A 393 -10.40 9.17 -13.29
CA ARG A 393 -11.84 9.44 -13.42
C ARG A 393 -12.56 8.60 -14.48
N GLY A 394 -11.83 7.81 -15.28
CA GLY A 394 -12.40 7.00 -16.36
C GLY A 394 -12.72 7.78 -17.62
N GLU A 395 -12.18 8.99 -17.76
CA GLU A 395 -12.30 9.83 -18.95
C GLU A 395 -11.25 9.40 -20.00
N PHE A 396 -11.29 8.14 -20.43
CA PHE A 396 -10.24 7.50 -21.25
C PHE A 396 -9.94 8.25 -22.55
N SER A 397 -10.97 8.74 -23.25
CA SER A 397 -10.80 9.53 -24.49
C SER A 397 -10.01 10.82 -24.25
N ARG A 398 -10.27 11.52 -23.13
CA ARG A 398 -9.52 12.74 -22.77
C ARG A 398 -8.11 12.39 -22.32
N ALA A 399 -7.95 11.30 -21.56
CA ALA A 399 -6.63 10.80 -21.17
C ALA A 399 -5.75 10.53 -22.40
N ARG A 400 -6.28 9.86 -23.43
CA ARG A 400 -5.59 9.61 -24.72
C ARG A 400 -5.24 10.91 -25.44
N ALA A 401 -6.20 11.83 -25.55
CA ALA A 401 -5.99 13.10 -26.25
C ALA A 401 -4.85 13.92 -25.62
N VAL A 402 -4.75 13.93 -24.28
CA VAL A 402 -3.65 14.59 -23.58
C VAL A 402 -2.35 13.80 -23.69
N ALA A 403 -2.39 12.48 -23.54
CA ALA A 403 -1.20 11.62 -23.67
C ALA A 403 -0.54 11.78 -25.05
N ALA A 404 -1.33 11.93 -26.12
CA ALA A 404 -0.85 12.14 -27.47
C ALA A 404 0.02 13.41 -27.63
N LYS A 405 -0.14 14.41 -26.75
CA LYS A 405 0.64 15.65 -26.75
C LYS A 405 2.03 15.50 -26.10
N ILE A 406 2.31 14.39 -25.40
CA ILE A 406 3.65 14.10 -24.84
C ILE A 406 4.61 13.87 -25.99
N LYS A 407 5.70 14.65 -26.06
CA LYS A 407 6.70 14.50 -27.15
C LYS A 407 7.57 13.27 -27.00
N ASP A 408 7.92 12.91 -25.76
CA ASP A 408 8.66 11.68 -25.45
C ASP A 408 7.88 10.47 -25.99
N VAL A 409 8.44 9.81 -26.99
CA VAL A 409 7.78 8.72 -27.73
C VAL A 409 7.59 7.50 -26.83
N GLY A 410 8.56 7.19 -25.98
CA GLY A 410 8.50 6.04 -25.07
C GLY A 410 7.47 6.25 -23.98
N ALA A 411 7.52 7.41 -23.32
CA ALA A 411 6.54 7.76 -22.29
C ALA A 411 5.12 7.83 -22.85
N ARG A 412 4.95 8.42 -24.04
CA ARG A 412 3.66 8.47 -24.74
C ARG A 412 3.13 7.07 -25.07
N ALA A 413 3.95 6.22 -25.68
CA ALA A 413 3.55 4.88 -26.08
C ALA A 413 3.14 4.03 -24.87
N HIS A 414 3.95 4.04 -23.80
CA HIS A 414 3.64 3.31 -22.57
C HIS A 414 2.36 3.83 -21.90
N LEU A 415 2.15 5.16 -21.88
CA LEU A 415 0.95 5.74 -21.28
C LEU A 415 -0.31 5.35 -22.04
N LEU A 416 -0.26 5.32 -23.37
CA LEU A 416 -1.39 4.88 -24.20
C LEU A 416 -1.74 3.41 -23.94
N ILE A 417 -0.73 2.52 -23.82
CA ILE A 417 -0.93 1.10 -23.46
C ILE A 417 -1.65 0.98 -22.12
N LEU A 418 -1.25 1.77 -21.11
CA LEU A 418 -1.87 1.76 -19.79
C LEU A 418 -3.29 2.32 -19.79
N ILE A 419 -3.56 3.35 -20.59
CA ILE A 419 -4.92 3.88 -20.77
C ILE A 419 -5.83 2.80 -21.38
N ASP A 420 -5.36 2.12 -22.43
CA ASP A 420 -6.10 1.07 -23.12
C ASP A 420 -6.33 -0.16 -22.22
N PHE A 421 -5.31 -0.58 -21.47
CA PHE A 421 -5.45 -1.63 -20.45
C PHE A 421 -6.48 -1.25 -19.39
N SER A 422 -6.42 -0.02 -18.86
CA SER A 422 -7.32 0.43 -17.79
C SER A 422 -8.77 0.52 -18.26
N GLU A 423 -9.00 0.95 -19.50
CA GLU A 423 -10.34 0.98 -20.10
C GLU A 423 -10.91 -0.43 -20.22
N ALA A 424 -10.13 -1.38 -20.72
CA ALA A 424 -10.52 -2.79 -20.83
C ALA A 424 -10.73 -3.44 -19.46
N ALA A 425 -9.88 -3.14 -18.47
CA ALA A 425 -10.03 -3.64 -17.11
C ALA A 425 -11.35 -3.15 -16.48
N ARG A 426 -11.74 -1.88 -16.68
CA ARG A 426 -13.03 -1.36 -16.20
C ARG A 426 -14.22 -1.89 -16.98
N SER A 427 -14.05 -2.23 -18.25
CA SER A 427 -15.13 -2.86 -19.03
C SER A 427 -15.48 -4.24 -18.48
N LEU A 428 -14.47 -5.02 -18.03
CA LEU A 428 -14.70 -6.31 -17.34
C LEU A 428 -15.53 -6.13 -16.06
N GLU A 429 -15.29 -5.07 -15.28
CA GLU A 429 -16.09 -4.79 -14.08
C GLU A 429 -17.55 -4.46 -14.40
N ARG A 430 -17.80 -3.92 -15.59
CA ARG A 430 -19.16 -3.63 -16.12
C ARG A 430 -19.80 -4.83 -16.84
N GLY A 431 -19.11 -5.97 -16.95
CA GLY A 431 -19.57 -7.15 -17.68
C GLY A 431 -19.42 -7.05 -19.20
N GLU A 432 -18.70 -6.05 -19.71
CA GLU A 432 -18.44 -5.83 -21.14
C GLU A 432 -17.23 -6.67 -21.59
N ILE A 433 -17.34 -8.00 -21.49
CA ILE A 433 -16.21 -8.93 -21.71
C ILE A 433 -15.74 -8.93 -23.17
N THR A 434 -16.67 -8.85 -24.12
CA THR A 434 -16.32 -8.82 -25.56
C THR A 434 -15.49 -7.58 -25.92
N PHE A 435 -15.79 -6.43 -25.32
CA PHE A 435 -14.97 -5.23 -25.51
C PHE A 435 -13.55 -5.43 -24.95
N ALA A 436 -13.41 -6.07 -23.78
CA ALA A 436 -12.11 -6.38 -23.21
C ALA A 436 -11.31 -7.34 -24.10
N GLU A 437 -11.94 -8.34 -24.70
CA GLU A 437 -11.31 -9.27 -25.66
C GLU A 437 -10.77 -8.54 -26.89
N GLU A 438 -11.57 -7.65 -27.48
CA GLU A 438 -11.14 -6.83 -28.62
C GLU A 438 -9.93 -5.94 -28.26
N MET A 439 -9.97 -5.32 -27.09
CA MET A 439 -8.86 -4.50 -26.59
C MET A 439 -7.62 -5.34 -26.31
N ALA A 440 -7.76 -6.52 -25.71
CA ALA A 440 -6.66 -7.45 -25.48
C ALA A 440 -6.01 -7.94 -26.78
N GLY A 441 -6.78 -8.05 -27.88
CA GLY A 441 -6.27 -8.34 -29.21
C GLY A 441 -5.43 -7.21 -29.82
N LYS A 442 -5.76 -5.95 -29.50
CA LYS A 442 -5.08 -4.74 -30.00
C LYS A 442 -3.85 -4.36 -29.18
N LEU A 443 -3.79 -4.74 -27.90
CA LEU A 443 -2.63 -4.47 -27.05
C LEU A 443 -1.37 -5.18 -27.58
N PRO A 444 -0.20 -4.52 -27.52
CA PRO A 444 1.06 -5.17 -27.83
C PRO A 444 1.33 -6.34 -26.87
N PRO A 445 2.13 -7.34 -27.28
CA PRO A 445 2.60 -8.37 -26.36
C PRO A 445 3.31 -7.73 -25.16
N GLY A 446 2.87 -8.07 -23.95
CA GLY A 446 3.35 -7.43 -22.74
C GLY A 446 2.58 -7.90 -21.51
N ILE A 447 3.01 -7.40 -20.35
CA ILE A 447 2.42 -7.76 -19.05
C ILE A 447 0.95 -7.34 -18.95
N GLU A 448 0.59 -6.17 -19.47
CA GLU A 448 -0.77 -5.64 -19.49
C GLU A 448 -1.71 -6.58 -20.27
N ARG A 449 -1.25 -7.06 -21.42
CA ARG A 449 -2.01 -7.99 -22.26
C ARG A 449 -2.19 -9.36 -21.57
N ALA A 450 -1.15 -9.89 -20.94
CA ALA A 450 -1.24 -11.17 -20.22
C ALA A 450 -2.23 -11.09 -19.05
N ILE A 451 -2.17 -10.00 -18.26
CA ILE A 451 -3.10 -9.76 -17.15
C ILE A 451 -4.53 -9.60 -17.67
N LEU A 452 -4.73 -8.86 -18.77
CA LEU A 452 -6.05 -8.67 -19.36
C LEU A 452 -6.70 -9.98 -19.80
N TRP A 453 -5.93 -10.87 -20.43
CA TRP A 453 -6.42 -12.20 -20.78
C TRP A 453 -6.77 -13.07 -19.56
N LEU A 454 -6.02 -12.97 -18.46
CA LEU A 454 -6.42 -13.63 -17.20
C LEU A 454 -7.74 -13.07 -16.66
N GLY A 455 -7.91 -11.74 -16.70
CA GLY A 455 -9.16 -11.09 -16.32
C GLY A 455 -10.37 -11.53 -17.15
N ILE A 456 -10.19 -11.63 -18.47
CA ILE A 456 -11.21 -12.16 -19.39
C ILE A 456 -11.53 -13.61 -19.06
N ALA A 457 -10.52 -14.45 -18.85
CA ALA A 457 -10.71 -15.86 -18.49
C ALA A 457 -11.55 -16.02 -17.22
N HIS A 458 -11.23 -15.24 -16.18
CA HIS A 458 -11.97 -15.23 -14.92
C HIS A 458 -13.43 -14.80 -15.12
N ALA A 459 -13.66 -13.76 -15.92
CA ALA A 459 -15.02 -13.29 -16.24
C ALA A 459 -15.83 -14.35 -17.01
N ARG A 460 -15.23 -14.99 -18.03
CA ARG A 460 -15.85 -16.07 -18.81
C ARG A 460 -16.14 -17.31 -17.98
N ALA A 461 -15.21 -17.70 -17.10
CA ALA A 461 -15.41 -18.83 -16.18
C ALA A 461 -16.60 -18.58 -15.25
N LYS A 462 -16.78 -17.34 -14.77
CA LYS A 462 -17.93 -16.93 -13.95
C LYS A 462 -19.27 -17.01 -14.71
N GLU A 463 -19.26 -16.71 -16.00
CA GLU A 463 -20.41 -16.90 -16.91
C GLU A 463 -20.62 -18.37 -17.33
N ARG A 464 -19.79 -19.30 -16.84
CA ARG A 464 -19.76 -20.72 -17.20
C ARG A 464 -19.45 -20.97 -18.69
N GLU A 465 -18.80 -20.01 -19.35
CA GLU A 465 -18.31 -20.14 -20.73
C GLU A 465 -16.92 -20.80 -20.74
N ILE A 466 -16.85 -22.07 -20.33
CA ILE A 466 -15.59 -22.78 -20.05
C ILE A 466 -14.64 -22.83 -21.26
N VAL A 467 -15.17 -23.02 -22.47
CA VAL A 467 -14.35 -23.04 -23.69
C VAL A 467 -13.64 -21.69 -23.91
N ARG A 468 -14.39 -20.59 -23.81
CA ARG A 468 -13.84 -19.23 -23.98
C ARG A 468 -12.93 -18.83 -22.82
N ALA A 469 -13.22 -19.30 -21.60
CA ALA A 469 -12.31 -19.14 -20.48
C ALA A 469 -10.97 -19.84 -20.75
N SER A 470 -11.00 -21.08 -21.24
CA SER A 470 -9.79 -21.83 -21.61
C SER A 470 -9.00 -21.16 -22.74
N GLU A 471 -9.68 -20.67 -23.79
CA GLU A 471 -9.05 -19.89 -24.86
C GLU A 471 -8.34 -18.63 -24.34
N ALA A 472 -8.99 -17.89 -23.44
CA ALA A 472 -8.40 -16.72 -22.81
C ALA A 472 -7.20 -17.07 -21.92
N ILE A 473 -7.24 -18.18 -21.17
CA ILE A 473 -6.08 -18.67 -20.40
C ILE A 473 -4.92 -19.04 -21.33
N ASN A 474 -5.19 -19.71 -22.45
CA ASN A 474 -4.16 -20.04 -23.43
C ASN A 474 -3.52 -18.78 -24.03
N ALA A 475 -4.31 -17.75 -24.33
CA ALA A 475 -3.80 -16.45 -24.78
C ALA A 475 -2.94 -15.75 -23.69
N ALA A 476 -3.36 -15.84 -22.42
CA ALA A 476 -2.58 -15.34 -21.29
C ALA A 476 -1.25 -16.07 -21.16
N LEU A 477 -1.25 -17.40 -21.18
CA LEU A 477 -0.04 -18.23 -21.09
C LEU A 477 0.90 -18.01 -22.27
N ALA A 478 0.38 -17.91 -23.50
CA ALA A 478 1.17 -17.61 -24.67
C ALA A 478 1.86 -16.24 -24.55
N THR A 479 1.17 -15.24 -24.01
CA THR A 479 1.75 -13.91 -23.75
C THR A 479 2.80 -13.99 -22.63
N ALA A 480 2.44 -14.61 -21.50
CA ALA A 480 3.30 -14.71 -20.31
C ALA A 480 4.60 -15.48 -20.58
N ARG A 481 4.57 -16.56 -21.38
CA ARG A 481 5.74 -17.36 -21.74
C ARG A 481 6.78 -16.58 -22.55
N ASN A 482 6.35 -15.54 -23.26
CA ASN A 482 7.23 -14.66 -24.03
C ASN A 482 7.79 -13.48 -23.19
N LEU A 483 7.41 -13.36 -21.92
CA LEU A 483 7.94 -12.33 -21.02
C LEU A 483 9.27 -12.78 -20.41
N TYR A 484 10.29 -11.93 -20.53
CA TYR A 484 11.63 -12.16 -19.96
C TYR A 484 11.79 -11.39 -18.65
N GLU A 485 10.90 -11.61 -17.68
CA GLU A 485 10.92 -10.88 -16.42
C GLU A 485 10.32 -11.68 -15.23
N ALA A 486 10.60 -11.22 -14.01
CA ALA A 486 10.26 -11.92 -12.77
C ALA A 486 8.76 -12.01 -12.46
N ARG A 487 7.90 -11.27 -13.18
CA ARG A 487 6.43 -11.39 -13.09
C ARG A 487 5.90 -12.65 -13.76
N ARG A 488 6.64 -13.24 -14.71
CA ARG A 488 6.21 -14.42 -15.48
C ARG A 488 5.71 -15.60 -14.62
N PRO A 489 6.45 -16.12 -13.63
CA PRO A 489 5.98 -17.28 -12.85
C PRO A 489 4.67 -17.01 -12.09
N PHE A 490 4.43 -15.76 -11.65
CA PHE A 490 3.19 -15.36 -10.99
C PHE A 490 1.98 -15.36 -11.94
N LEU A 491 2.17 -14.95 -13.20
CA LEU A 491 1.10 -15.03 -14.20
C LEU A 491 0.72 -16.48 -14.52
N ILE A 492 1.72 -17.36 -14.61
CA ILE A 492 1.51 -18.79 -14.85
C ILE A 492 0.81 -19.43 -13.64
N LEU A 493 1.19 -19.04 -12.42
CA LEU A 493 0.51 -19.46 -11.20
C LEU A 493 -0.96 -19.00 -11.18
N ALA A 494 -1.25 -17.76 -11.57
CA ALA A 494 -2.62 -17.25 -11.67
C ALA A 494 -3.44 -18.02 -12.73
N ALA A 495 -2.83 -18.35 -13.88
CA ALA A 495 -3.45 -19.21 -14.88
C ALA A 495 -3.79 -20.61 -14.34
N ALA A 496 -2.87 -21.23 -13.60
CA ALA A 496 -3.10 -22.53 -12.95
C ALA A 496 -4.29 -22.45 -11.97
N SER A 497 -4.37 -21.39 -11.18
CA SER A 497 -5.48 -21.15 -10.26
C SER A 497 -6.84 -21.01 -10.97
N GLU A 498 -6.89 -20.32 -12.10
CA GLU A 498 -8.14 -20.18 -12.86
C GLU A 498 -8.53 -21.50 -13.54
N LEU A 499 -7.56 -22.26 -14.07
CA LEU A 499 -7.79 -23.59 -14.62
C LEU A 499 -8.33 -24.56 -13.57
N ALA A 500 -7.86 -24.51 -12.32
CA ALA A 500 -8.25 -25.46 -11.28
C ALA A 500 -9.77 -25.54 -11.05
N ARG A 501 -10.50 -24.48 -11.42
CA ARG A 501 -11.96 -24.39 -11.29
C ARG A 501 -12.74 -25.25 -12.30
N PHE A 502 -12.13 -25.64 -13.41
CA PHE A 502 -12.82 -26.36 -14.47
C PHE A 502 -11.97 -27.39 -15.25
N ASP A 503 -10.65 -27.34 -15.15
CA ASP A 503 -9.69 -28.31 -15.70
C ASP A 503 -8.55 -28.59 -14.71
N PRO A 504 -8.79 -29.43 -13.68
CA PRO A 504 -7.80 -29.77 -12.66
C PRO A 504 -6.49 -30.38 -13.20
N ALA A 505 -6.59 -31.17 -14.29
CA ALA A 505 -5.43 -31.85 -14.86
C ALA A 505 -4.48 -30.85 -15.54
N LEU A 506 -5.04 -29.92 -16.31
CA LEU A 506 -4.24 -28.85 -16.90
C LEU A 506 -3.74 -27.88 -15.83
N ALA A 507 -4.55 -27.58 -14.82
CA ALA A 507 -4.14 -26.75 -13.68
C ALA A 507 -2.89 -27.28 -12.98
N GLN A 508 -2.82 -28.58 -12.69
CA GLN A 508 -1.63 -29.20 -12.10
C GLN A 508 -0.40 -29.10 -13.00
N THR A 509 -0.58 -29.34 -14.30
CA THR A 509 0.51 -29.21 -15.27
C THR A 509 1.04 -27.78 -15.33
N THR A 510 0.14 -26.78 -15.29
CA THR A 510 0.50 -25.35 -15.26
C THR A 510 1.13 -24.93 -13.93
N LEU A 511 0.71 -25.49 -12.79
CA LEU A 511 1.35 -25.25 -11.49
C LEU A 511 2.81 -25.75 -11.46
N ILE A 512 3.06 -26.93 -12.02
CA ILE A 512 4.42 -27.49 -12.16
C ILE A 512 5.29 -26.56 -13.02
N GLU A 513 4.74 -26.01 -14.11
CA GLU A 513 5.42 -25.00 -14.92
C GLU A 513 5.72 -23.74 -14.11
N ALA A 514 4.75 -23.22 -13.34
CA ALA A 514 4.95 -22.04 -12.50
C ALA A 514 6.11 -22.22 -11.50
N VAL A 515 6.15 -23.35 -10.78
CA VAL A 515 7.22 -23.66 -9.83
C VAL A 515 8.58 -23.81 -10.53
N ARG A 516 8.62 -24.43 -11.72
CA ARG A 516 9.85 -24.50 -12.52
C ARG A 516 10.35 -23.12 -12.89
N GLU A 517 9.45 -22.22 -13.29
CA GLU A 517 9.78 -20.83 -13.64
C GLU A 517 10.21 -20.03 -12.40
N PHE A 518 9.57 -20.20 -11.24
CA PHE A 518 10.06 -19.60 -9.98
C PHE A 518 11.51 -20.02 -9.69
N ASN A 519 11.79 -21.31 -9.83
CA ASN A 519 13.11 -21.88 -9.58
C ASN A 519 14.17 -21.49 -10.63
N SER A 520 13.77 -20.91 -11.77
CA SER A 520 14.68 -20.40 -12.79
C SER A 520 15.03 -18.92 -12.58
N GLN A 521 14.24 -18.19 -11.77
CA GLN A 521 14.46 -16.78 -11.48
C GLN A 521 15.47 -16.57 -10.36
N LYS A 522 16.12 -15.40 -10.37
CA LYS A 522 16.96 -14.94 -9.27
C LYS A 522 16.09 -14.40 -8.13
N SER A 523 16.44 -14.74 -6.90
CA SER A 523 15.73 -14.30 -5.67
C SER A 523 15.55 -12.79 -5.58
N GLU A 524 16.56 -12.00 -5.98
CA GLU A 524 16.51 -10.54 -5.91
C GLU A 524 15.46 -9.97 -6.86
N LEU A 525 15.27 -10.58 -8.03
CA LEU A 525 14.30 -10.14 -9.01
C LEU A 525 12.87 -10.47 -8.55
N LEU A 526 12.66 -11.65 -7.96
CA LEU A 526 11.37 -12.04 -7.38
C LEU A 526 10.97 -11.11 -6.23
N ALA A 527 11.92 -10.72 -5.37
CA ALA A 527 11.68 -9.78 -4.27
C ALA A 527 11.28 -8.36 -4.74
N GLN A 528 11.69 -7.98 -5.95
CA GLN A 528 11.43 -6.68 -6.56
C GLN A 528 10.17 -6.62 -7.42
N VAL A 529 9.43 -7.73 -7.57
CA VAL A 529 8.20 -7.75 -8.35
C VAL A 529 7.20 -6.72 -7.81
N ARG A 530 6.69 -5.87 -8.71
CA ARG A 530 5.63 -4.89 -8.44
C ARG A 530 4.58 -4.99 -9.54
N TRP A 531 3.31 -4.95 -9.15
CA TRP A 531 2.15 -4.94 -10.06
C TRP A 531 1.74 -3.50 -10.39
N SER A 532 2.72 -2.75 -10.88
CA SER A 532 2.55 -1.37 -11.32
C SER A 532 3.57 -1.05 -12.42
N GLN A 533 3.20 -0.17 -13.34
CA GLN A 533 4.12 0.45 -14.28
C GLN A 533 4.47 1.85 -13.82
N THR A 534 5.71 2.24 -14.06
CA THR A 534 6.18 3.60 -13.82
C THR A 534 6.36 4.28 -15.16
N ILE A 535 5.77 5.45 -15.33
CA ILE A 535 6.04 6.32 -16.48
C ILE A 535 6.73 7.57 -16.00
N GLU A 536 7.84 7.88 -16.66
CA GLU A 536 8.58 9.11 -16.49
C GLU A 536 8.39 9.96 -17.74
N ALA A 537 7.99 11.21 -17.52
CA ALA A 537 7.90 12.21 -18.58
C ALA A 537 8.50 13.50 -18.06
N GLY A 538 9.71 13.81 -18.52
CA GLY A 538 10.47 14.97 -18.05
C GLY A 538 10.98 14.82 -16.62
N ALA A 539 10.53 15.65 -15.69
CA ALA A 539 10.84 15.52 -14.25
C ALA A 539 9.71 14.85 -13.45
N THR A 540 8.60 14.51 -14.10
CA THR A 540 7.44 13.90 -13.45
C THR A 540 7.48 12.39 -13.60
N GLN A 541 7.34 11.69 -12.48
CA GLN A 541 7.14 10.25 -12.42
C GLN A 541 5.71 9.96 -11.92
N ARG A 542 5.05 8.98 -12.54
CA ARG A 542 3.75 8.46 -12.10
C ARG A 542 3.75 6.94 -12.09
N HIS A 543 3.12 6.38 -11.07
CA HIS A 543 2.94 4.94 -10.91
C HIS A 543 1.49 4.57 -11.24
N PHE A 544 1.33 3.57 -12.10
CA PHE A 544 0.05 3.09 -12.57
C PHE A 544 -0.11 1.63 -12.13
N PRO A 545 -1.10 1.30 -11.28
CA PRO A 545 -1.34 -0.09 -10.91
C PRO A 545 -1.83 -0.87 -12.14
N ILE A 546 -1.31 -2.08 -12.32
CA ILE A 546 -1.76 -3.02 -13.37
C ILE A 546 -2.48 -4.19 -12.69
N ARG A 547 -3.78 -4.01 -12.44
CA ARG A 547 -4.61 -4.97 -11.71
C ARG A 547 -5.98 -5.10 -12.37
N ILE A 548 -6.58 -6.27 -12.22
CA ILE A 548 -7.97 -6.54 -12.63
C ILE A 548 -8.68 -7.17 -11.45
N LYS A 549 -9.89 -6.69 -11.16
CA LYS A 549 -10.72 -7.21 -10.08
C LYS A 549 -10.90 -8.73 -10.23
N GLY A 550 -10.60 -9.47 -9.17
CA GLY A 550 -10.72 -10.93 -9.14
C GLY A 550 -9.46 -11.68 -9.58
N ILE A 551 -8.46 -10.98 -10.12
CA ILE A 551 -7.13 -11.53 -10.40
C ILE A 551 -6.15 -10.97 -9.38
N GLU A 552 -5.59 -11.85 -8.57
CA GLU A 552 -4.55 -11.53 -7.62
C GLU A 552 -3.31 -12.38 -7.90
N PHE A 553 -2.15 -11.81 -7.60
CA PHE A 553 -0.87 -12.40 -7.93
C PHE A 553 -0.14 -12.74 -6.63
N GLY A 554 -0.30 -13.99 -6.20
CA GLY A 554 0.30 -14.49 -4.97
C GLY A 554 -0.23 -15.87 -4.61
N PHE A 555 0.53 -16.58 -3.78
CA PHE A 555 0.15 -17.93 -3.35
C PHE A 555 -1.15 -17.93 -2.53
N GLU A 556 -1.40 -16.90 -1.73
CA GLU A 556 -2.58 -16.81 -0.86
C GLU A 556 -3.91 -16.89 -1.64
N GLN A 557 -3.97 -16.27 -2.82
CA GLN A 557 -5.16 -16.29 -3.66
C GLN A 557 -5.14 -17.39 -4.72
N ALA A 558 -3.95 -17.79 -5.18
CA ALA A 558 -3.83 -18.78 -6.25
C ALA A 558 -3.94 -20.23 -5.75
N LEU A 559 -3.49 -20.53 -4.53
CA LEU A 559 -3.46 -21.91 -4.02
C LEU A 559 -4.82 -22.48 -3.61
N PRO A 560 -5.79 -21.74 -3.04
CA PRO A 560 -7.05 -22.35 -2.60
C PRO A 560 -7.78 -23.15 -3.70
N PRO A 561 -8.00 -22.63 -4.93
CA PRO A 561 -8.62 -23.43 -5.99
C PRO A 561 -7.81 -24.67 -6.39
N LEU A 562 -6.47 -24.59 -6.32
CA LEU A 562 -5.57 -25.71 -6.62
C LEU A 562 -5.65 -26.80 -5.53
N ILE A 563 -5.75 -26.39 -4.26
CA ILE A 563 -5.92 -27.28 -3.12
C ILE A 563 -7.25 -28.00 -3.16
N ASP A 564 -8.33 -27.27 -3.48
CA ASP A 564 -9.67 -27.84 -3.63
C ASP A 564 -9.71 -28.91 -4.74
N ALA A 565 -8.91 -28.71 -5.79
CA ALA A 565 -8.79 -29.62 -6.91
C ALA A 565 -7.90 -30.84 -6.61
N ASP A 566 -6.72 -30.63 -6.00
CA ASP A 566 -5.77 -31.69 -5.62
C ASP A 566 -4.81 -31.19 -4.53
N LEU A 567 -5.16 -31.45 -3.27
CA LEU A 567 -4.39 -31.03 -2.10
C LEU A 567 -2.97 -31.62 -2.08
N GLU A 568 -2.83 -32.93 -2.23
CA GLU A 568 -1.53 -33.59 -2.07
C GLU A 568 -0.58 -33.24 -3.23
N GLY A 569 -1.09 -33.18 -4.46
CA GLY A 569 -0.34 -32.70 -5.62
C GLY A 569 0.11 -31.25 -5.45
N THR A 570 -0.80 -30.38 -5.01
CA THR A 570 -0.46 -28.96 -4.78
C THR A 570 0.61 -28.79 -3.71
N VAL A 571 0.46 -29.45 -2.55
CA VAL A 571 1.47 -29.42 -1.46
C VAL A 571 2.82 -29.92 -1.95
N THR A 572 2.84 -31.04 -2.68
CA THR A 572 4.07 -31.63 -3.21
C THR A 572 4.79 -30.68 -4.17
N VAL A 573 4.06 -30.07 -5.10
CA VAL A 573 4.63 -29.19 -6.13
C VAL A 573 5.18 -27.90 -5.51
N VAL A 574 4.42 -27.22 -4.64
CA VAL A 574 4.89 -25.95 -4.04
C VAL A 574 6.02 -26.16 -3.03
N SER A 575 6.10 -27.32 -2.39
CA SER A 575 7.24 -27.68 -1.52
C SER A 575 8.57 -27.76 -2.28
N GLY A 576 8.51 -27.87 -3.61
CA GLY A 576 9.67 -27.84 -4.52
C GLY A 576 10.22 -26.44 -4.83
N LEU A 577 9.65 -25.38 -4.28
CA LEU A 577 10.20 -24.02 -4.41
C LEU A 577 11.58 -23.92 -3.72
N LYS A 578 12.56 -23.36 -4.44
CA LYS A 578 13.94 -23.19 -3.97
C LYS A 578 14.19 -21.83 -3.32
N ASP A 579 13.49 -20.79 -3.79
CA ASP A 579 13.54 -19.47 -3.17
C ASP A 579 12.82 -19.52 -1.83
N GLU A 580 13.54 -19.22 -0.73
CA GLU A 580 13.01 -19.31 0.62
C GLU A 580 11.79 -18.41 0.82
N ARG A 581 11.79 -17.23 0.18
CA ARG A 581 10.67 -16.28 0.32
C ARG A 581 9.43 -16.79 -0.38
N GLN A 582 9.53 -17.27 -1.61
CA GLN A 582 8.40 -17.89 -2.31
C GLN A 582 7.89 -19.12 -1.57
N LEU A 583 8.80 -19.96 -1.05
CA LEU A 583 8.44 -21.13 -0.26
C LEU A 583 7.72 -20.73 1.04
N ALA A 584 8.20 -19.71 1.75
CA ALA A 584 7.56 -19.19 2.95
C ALA A 584 6.12 -18.71 2.66
N ASP A 585 5.95 -17.89 1.62
CA ASP A 585 4.64 -17.38 1.22
C ASP A 585 3.70 -18.51 0.78
N ALA A 586 4.21 -19.54 0.08
CA ALA A 586 3.44 -20.73 -0.29
C ALA A 586 3.03 -21.57 0.93
N LEU A 587 3.93 -21.84 1.87
CA LEU A 587 3.63 -22.60 3.09
C LEU A 587 2.59 -21.89 3.97
N LEU A 588 2.70 -20.57 4.10
CA LEU A 588 1.71 -19.77 4.83
C LEU A 588 0.35 -19.76 4.14
N ALA A 589 0.31 -19.68 2.80
CA ALA A 589 -0.92 -19.80 2.04
C ALA A 589 -1.56 -21.20 2.17
N LEU A 590 -0.76 -22.27 2.12
CA LEU A 590 -1.21 -23.63 2.41
C LEU A 590 -1.79 -23.74 3.82
N ALA A 591 -1.11 -23.16 4.83
CA ALA A 591 -1.58 -23.18 6.21
C ALA A 591 -2.97 -22.55 6.35
N VAL A 592 -3.17 -21.36 5.77
CA VAL A 592 -4.46 -20.67 5.77
C VAL A 592 -5.55 -21.53 5.13
N ALA A 593 -5.29 -22.09 3.94
CA ALA A 593 -6.27 -22.88 3.21
C ALA A 593 -6.63 -24.19 3.93
N LEU A 594 -5.64 -24.89 4.49
CA LEU A 594 -5.82 -26.11 5.26
C LEU A 594 -6.62 -25.88 6.55
N LEU A 595 -6.29 -24.84 7.32
CA LEU A 595 -7.00 -24.53 8.55
C LEU A 595 -8.46 -24.13 8.27
N LYS A 596 -8.71 -23.37 7.20
CA LYS A 596 -10.06 -22.98 6.78
C LYS A 596 -10.92 -24.13 6.27
N SER A 597 -10.35 -25.13 5.62
CA SER A 597 -11.11 -26.30 5.15
C SER A 597 -11.42 -27.29 6.27
N ALA A 598 -10.68 -27.23 7.38
CA ALA A 598 -10.87 -28.08 8.54
C ALA A 598 -11.78 -27.47 9.62
N SER A 599 -11.92 -26.13 9.66
CA SER A 599 -12.87 -25.40 10.52
C SER A 599 -14.27 -25.40 9.93
#